data_AF-A0A433YFH2-F1
#
_entry.id   AF-A0A433YFH2-F1
#
_cell.length_a   1.000
_cell.length_b   1.000
_cell.length_c   1.000
_cell.angle_alpha   90.00
_cell.angle_beta   90.00
_cell.angle_gamma   90.00
#
_symmetry.space_group_name_H-M   'P 1'
#
loop_
_entity.id
_entity.type
_entity.pdbx_description
1 polymer ?
#
loop_
_entity_poly.entity_id
_entity_poly.type
_entity_poly.pdbx_seq_one_letter_code
_entity_poly.pdbx_strand_id
1 'polypeptide(L)'
;MRRNKIKIRQSIPRGTSRKSKVSGASDFQKGYEAGYTHGILKGKQSYGSFFEGTSIIIPTFNQKALLLQCIESIEAHTAMPYEIIVVDNGSEDGTAEELRSRRLSIRLAVHSQNLGFARAINTGLMMAKGSTIVLLNNDTLVTEGWLSNMLRCLNDCPEVAVVGPVTNYISGEQQIDVPYGDIAGMYEFAATYNASDERKWWNTDRLVGFCLLFARSTFEGVGYLDEGYEFGNFEDDDWIVRLRFQGKKMKIAGDTFIHHFGSVTMKGLGNEGFKKVNGQNENFFTEKWGNVYEILQRQSDQNCSEGTKSLDFFPTHIWIRGLGERVYWLEHGVKYPIAHGVLNENEKHRAIRLSVIDLLQLPTGPQRSSEEAISPTSAYEGAIFRGADGCMYQVDQGKRREIVSSYAILSWGLVVGENRDLITEGSKLPIGVPILPAPRLKSEDL
;
A
#
# COMPACT_ATOMS: atom_id res chain seq x y z
N MET A 1 50.09 -21.88 60.97
CA MET A 1 51.39 -21.69 60.28
C MET A 1 51.33 -22.28 58.87
N ARG A 2 51.90 -21.62 57.86
CA ARG A 2 52.15 -22.22 56.53
C ARG A 2 53.38 -23.14 56.58
N ARG A 3 53.40 -24.25 55.83
CA ARG A 3 54.58 -24.70 55.03
C ARG A 3 54.27 -25.85 54.08
N ASN A 4 54.76 -25.73 52.84
CA ASN A 4 54.69 -26.74 51.76
C ASN A 4 55.77 -27.84 51.91
N LYS A 5 55.48 -29.05 51.39
CA LYS A 5 56.37 -30.08 50.76
C LYS A 5 55.45 -31.24 50.28
N ILE A 6 55.68 -31.99 49.20
CA ILE A 6 56.53 -31.84 47.99
C ILE A 6 55.89 -32.66 46.83
N LYS A 7 56.42 -32.63 45.59
CA LYS A 7 55.92 -33.41 44.42
C LYS A 7 56.35 -34.89 44.44
N ILE A 8 55.63 -35.75 43.72
CA ILE A 8 56.19 -36.74 42.74
C ILE A 8 55.13 -37.03 41.65
N ARG A 9 55.58 -37.36 40.43
CA ARG A 9 54.76 -37.50 39.20
C ARG A 9 54.41 -38.97 38.90
N GLN A 10 53.27 -39.19 38.24
CA GLN A 10 53.15 -40.18 37.15
C GLN A 10 52.34 -39.60 35.97
N SER A 11 52.55 -40.15 34.77
CA SER A 11 52.23 -39.56 33.47
C SER A 11 51.07 -40.25 32.76
N ILE A 12 50.23 -39.49 32.05
CA ILE A 12 49.21 -40.00 31.10
C ILE A 12 49.36 -39.24 29.76
N PRO A 13 49.15 -39.87 28.58
CA PRO A 13 49.72 -39.40 27.31
C PRO A 13 49.04 -38.18 26.68
N ARG A 14 49.78 -37.49 25.81
CA ARG A 14 49.25 -36.44 24.91
C ARG A 14 48.33 -37.07 23.85
N GLY A 15 47.03 -37.09 24.11
CA GLY A 15 46.02 -37.32 23.08
C GLY A 15 46.01 -36.18 22.07
N THR A 16 46.30 -36.47 20.80
CA THR A 16 46.24 -35.51 19.69
C THR A 16 44.79 -35.18 19.34
N SER A 17 44.25 -34.14 19.98
CA SER A 17 43.01 -33.49 19.54
C SER A 17 43.21 -32.91 18.13
N ARG A 18 42.86 -33.70 17.10
CA ARG A 18 42.58 -33.16 15.77
C ARG A 18 41.42 -32.20 15.91
N LYS A 19 41.69 -30.89 15.87
CA LYS A 19 40.64 -29.88 15.67
C LYS A 19 39.97 -30.18 14.33
N SER A 20 38.76 -30.73 14.38
CA SER A 20 37.87 -30.83 13.22
C SER A 20 37.47 -29.42 12.79
N LYS A 21 38.23 -28.85 11.85
CA LYS A 21 37.66 -27.85 10.95
C LYS A 21 36.56 -28.54 10.13
N VAL A 22 35.54 -27.75 9.73
CA VAL A 22 34.34 -28.14 8.96
C VAL A 22 33.21 -28.78 9.78
N SER A 23 32.23 -27.94 10.17
CA SER A 23 30.80 -28.33 10.29
C SER A 23 29.86 -27.11 10.19
N GLY A 24 30.28 -25.97 10.74
CA GLY A 24 29.40 -24.81 11.00
C GLY A 24 28.56 -24.27 9.84
N ALA A 25 28.96 -24.44 8.58
CA ALA A 25 28.14 -24.06 7.43
C ALA A 25 26.93 -25.01 7.22
N SER A 26 27.09 -26.32 7.48
CA SER A 26 25.98 -27.29 7.41
C SER A 26 25.02 -27.11 8.58
N ASP A 27 25.54 -26.80 9.76
CA ASP A 27 24.74 -26.58 10.97
C ASP A 27 23.98 -25.24 10.89
N PHE A 28 24.59 -24.19 10.32
CA PHE A 28 23.91 -22.94 10.00
C PHE A 28 22.80 -23.14 8.96
N GLN A 29 23.07 -23.83 7.84
CA GLN A 29 22.07 -24.05 6.80
C GLN A 29 20.84 -24.80 7.32
N LYS A 30 21.04 -25.86 8.12
CA LYS A 30 19.94 -26.58 8.78
C LYS A 30 19.16 -25.70 9.76
N GLY A 31 19.87 -24.87 10.53
CA GLY A 31 19.25 -23.91 11.44
C GLY A 31 18.40 -22.86 10.71
N TYR A 32 18.91 -22.35 9.59
CA TYR A 32 18.21 -21.42 8.71
C TYR A 32 16.95 -22.06 8.08
N GLU A 33 17.07 -23.26 7.50
CA GLU A 33 15.93 -23.98 6.88
C GLU A 33 14.84 -24.33 7.90
N ALA A 34 15.24 -24.77 9.10
CA ALA A 34 14.30 -25.03 10.19
C ALA A 34 13.62 -23.74 10.69
N GLY A 35 14.38 -22.65 10.84
CA GLY A 35 13.86 -21.33 11.22
C GLY A 35 12.92 -20.74 10.16
N TYR A 36 13.25 -20.86 8.88
CA TYR A 36 12.43 -20.44 7.75
C TYR A 36 11.12 -21.23 7.67
N THR A 37 11.20 -22.56 7.78
CA THR A 37 10.03 -23.44 7.79
C THR A 37 9.12 -23.16 8.99
N HIS A 38 9.70 -22.96 10.19
CA HIS A 38 8.96 -22.54 11.37
C HIS A 38 8.32 -21.15 11.19
N GLY A 39 9.04 -20.22 10.56
CA GLY A 39 8.54 -18.89 10.19
C GLY A 39 7.32 -18.95 9.26
N ILE A 40 7.38 -19.78 8.21
CA ILE A 40 6.23 -20.02 7.32
C ILE A 40 5.05 -20.63 8.08
N LEU A 41 5.29 -21.64 8.92
CA LEU A 41 4.23 -22.30 9.68
C LEU A 41 3.56 -21.33 10.68
N LYS A 42 4.35 -20.57 11.44
CA LYS A 42 3.86 -19.54 12.37
C LYS A 42 3.18 -18.38 11.64
N GLY A 43 3.67 -18.02 10.45
CA GLY A 43 3.03 -17.07 9.53
C GLY A 43 1.64 -17.54 9.13
N LYS A 44 1.51 -18.78 8.62
CA LYS A 44 0.24 -19.40 8.25
C LYS A 44 -0.72 -19.54 9.45
N GLN A 45 -0.23 -19.97 10.62
CA GLN A 45 -1.05 -20.12 11.83
C GLN A 45 -1.54 -18.79 12.41
N SER A 46 -0.80 -17.70 12.21
CA SER A 46 -1.18 -16.36 12.67
C SER A 46 -1.68 -15.45 11.54
N TYR A 47 -1.99 -16.01 10.37
CA TYR A 47 -2.60 -15.31 9.25
C TYR A 47 -4.04 -14.93 9.61
N GLY A 48 -4.42 -13.67 9.41
CA GLY A 48 -5.69 -13.13 9.91
C GLY A 48 -5.77 -12.92 11.43
N SER A 49 -4.71 -13.24 12.19
CA SER A 49 -4.62 -12.85 13.60
C SER A 49 -4.09 -11.41 13.69
N PHE A 50 -5.03 -10.50 13.91
CA PHE A 50 -4.79 -9.08 14.16
C PHE A 50 -4.67 -8.77 15.66
N PHE A 51 -4.18 -7.58 16.00
CA PHE A 51 -4.15 -7.07 17.37
C PHE A 51 -4.78 -5.67 17.42
N GLU A 52 -5.37 -5.31 18.58
CA GLU A 52 -5.88 -3.97 18.80
C GLU A 52 -4.72 -2.99 19.05
N GLY A 53 -4.47 -2.13 18.07
CA GLY A 53 -3.31 -1.23 18.03
C GLY A 53 -2.86 -0.92 16.60
N THR A 54 -1.71 -0.28 16.47
CA THR A 54 -1.26 0.34 15.21
C THR A 54 -0.05 -0.37 14.59
N SER A 55 -0.14 -0.75 13.31
CA SER A 55 1.04 -1.09 12.52
C SER A 55 1.65 0.18 11.92
N ILE A 56 2.84 0.57 12.33
CA ILE A 56 3.59 1.70 11.76
C ILE A 56 4.52 1.16 10.68
N ILE A 57 4.26 1.50 9.42
CA ILE A 57 5.01 1.08 8.24
C ILE A 57 5.94 2.21 7.81
N ILE A 58 7.24 1.91 7.78
CA ILE A 58 8.31 2.87 7.47
C ILE A 58 9.15 2.33 6.29
N PRO A 59 8.99 2.88 5.08
CA PRO A 59 9.89 2.58 3.96
C PRO A 59 11.21 3.34 4.14
N THR A 60 12.34 2.75 3.75
CA THR A 60 13.67 3.39 3.86
C THR A 60 14.57 3.02 2.70
N PHE A 61 15.47 3.93 2.31
CA PHE A 61 16.52 3.68 1.33
C PHE A 61 17.72 4.62 1.57
N ASN A 62 18.86 4.07 1.99
CA ASN A 62 20.12 4.80 2.24
C ASN A 62 19.99 6.02 3.17
N GLN A 63 19.20 5.87 4.25
CA GLN A 63 18.93 6.92 5.24
C GLN A 63 18.99 6.42 6.69
N LYS A 64 19.90 5.50 7.01
CA LYS A 64 20.05 4.87 8.34
C LYS A 64 19.94 5.85 9.50
N ALA A 65 20.68 6.97 9.44
CA ALA A 65 20.73 7.93 10.55
C ALA A 65 19.40 8.65 10.80
N LEU A 66 18.59 8.89 9.77
CA LEU A 66 17.25 9.49 9.92
C LEU A 66 16.26 8.44 10.40
N LEU A 67 16.30 7.24 9.83
CA LEU A 67 15.45 6.12 10.23
C LEU A 67 15.60 5.77 11.71
N LEU A 68 16.83 5.74 12.24
CA LEU A 68 17.07 5.45 13.65
C LEU A 68 16.47 6.53 14.57
N GLN A 69 16.60 7.82 14.21
CA GLN A 69 15.97 8.91 14.94
C GLN A 69 14.43 8.86 14.86
N CYS A 70 13.88 8.49 13.70
CA CYS A 70 12.44 8.27 13.52
C CYS A 70 11.96 7.16 14.47
N ILE A 71 12.60 5.98 14.45
CA ILE A 71 12.29 4.86 15.35
C ILE A 71 12.42 5.26 16.82
N GLU A 72 13.48 5.97 17.21
CA GLU A 72 13.70 6.44 18.58
C GLU A 72 12.61 7.44 19.01
N SER A 73 12.14 8.31 18.12
CA SER A 73 11.02 9.22 18.40
C SER A 73 9.69 8.47 18.60
N ILE A 74 9.45 7.39 17.83
CA ILE A 74 8.28 6.52 18.01
C ILE A 74 8.37 5.79 19.36
N GLU A 75 9.52 5.21 19.67
CA GLU A 75 9.81 4.51 20.93
C GLU A 75 9.66 5.45 22.15
N ALA A 76 10.00 6.74 22.01
CA ALA A 76 9.88 7.74 23.08
C ALA A 76 8.45 8.32 23.26
N HIS A 77 7.70 8.52 22.16
CA HIS A 77 6.46 9.31 22.18
C HIS A 77 5.17 8.49 21.93
N THR A 78 5.26 7.16 21.84
CA THR A 78 4.09 6.30 21.57
C THR A 78 3.78 5.37 22.74
N ALA A 79 2.74 5.69 23.51
CA ALA A 79 2.29 4.90 24.66
C ALA A 79 1.24 3.81 24.32
N MET A 80 0.60 3.91 23.16
CA MET A 80 -0.39 2.94 22.66
C MET A 80 0.26 1.60 22.28
N PRO A 81 -0.49 0.49 22.15
CA PRO A 81 0.02 -0.71 21.50
C PRO A 81 0.34 -0.47 20.02
N TYR A 82 1.58 -0.72 19.60
CA TYR A 82 2.01 -0.64 18.20
C TYR A 82 2.99 -1.74 17.83
N GLU A 83 3.20 -1.92 16.51
CA GLU A 83 4.36 -2.61 15.95
C GLU A 83 5.06 -1.70 14.93
N ILE A 84 6.39 -1.82 14.80
CA ILE A 84 7.17 -1.13 13.77
C ILE A 84 7.52 -2.15 12.68
N ILE A 85 7.13 -1.82 11.45
CA ILE A 85 7.47 -2.55 10.23
C ILE A 85 8.37 -1.65 9.38
N VAL A 86 9.62 -2.05 9.20
CA VAL A 86 10.55 -1.36 8.30
C VAL A 86 10.65 -2.14 7.00
N VAL A 87 10.53 -1.45 5.88
CA VAL A 87 10.81 -2.01 4.55
C VAL A 87 12.01 -1.29 3.96
N ASP A 88 13.16 -1.97 3.99
CA ASP A 88 14.42 -1.49 3.44
C ASP A 88 14.48 -1.80 1.93
N ASN A 89 14.44 -0.75 1.11
CA ASN A 89 14.47 -0.82 -0.35
C ASN A 89 15.87 -1.11 -0.91
N GLY A 90 16.61 -2.02 -0.28
CA GLY A 90 17.97 -2.41 -0.69
C GLY A 90 19.03 -1.34 -0.37
N SER A 91 19.04 -0.81 0.85
CA SER A 91 20.08 0.12 1.32
C SER A 91 21.46 -0.54 1.39
N GLU A 92 22.50 0.22 1.06
CA GLU A 92 23.92 -0.18 1.12
C GLU A 92 24.64 0.45 2.32
N ASP A 93 23.98 1.34 3.07
CA ASP A 93 24.54 2.09 4.21
C ASP A 93 24.60 1.29 5.53
N GLY A 94 24.24 0.00 5.50
CA GLY A 94 24.16 -0.88 6.67
C GLY A 94 22.88 -0.76 7.49
N THR A 95 21.79 -0.20 6.93
CA THR A 95 20.47 -0.12 7.57
C THR A 95 19.98 -1.49 8.04
N ALA A 96 19.97 -2.49 7.16
CA ALA A 96 19.48 -3.82 7.48
C ALA A 96 20.27 -4.53 8.60
N GLU A 97 21.60 -4.36 8.64
CA GLU A 97 22.48 -4.95 9.65
C GLU A 97 22.21 -4.35 11.04
N GLU A 98 22.07 -3.03 11.11
CA GLU A 98 21.75 -2.29 12.34
C GLU A 98 20.39 -2.74 12.90
N LEU A 99 19.35 -2.76 12.07
CA LEU A 99 17.99 -3.14 12.48
C LEU A 99 17.90 -4.60 12.93
N ARG A 100 18.63 -5.53 12.29
CA ARG A 100 18.72 -6.93 12.74
C ARG A 100 19.45 -7.09 14.08
N SER A 101 20.26 -6.12 14.49
CA SER A 101 21.01 -6.15 15.75
C SER A 101 20.25 -5.56 16.94
N ARG A 102 19.20 -4.75 16.70
CA ARG A 102 18.37 -4.13 17.75
C ARG A 102 17.65 -5.18 18.61
N ARG A 103 17.51 -4.87 19.90
CA ARG A 103 16.86 -5.77 20.90
C ARG A 103 15.34 -5.69 20.88
N LEU A 104 14.77 -4.58 20.39
CA LEU A 104 13.34 -4.41 20.17
C LEU A 104 12.93 -5.09 18.86
N SER A 105 11.77 -5.75 18.86
CA SER A 105 11.33 -6.59 17.74
C SER A 105 10.73 -5.78 16.60
N ILE A 106 11.59 -5.08 15.85
CA ILE A 106 11.24 -4.46 14.57
C ILE A 106 11.02 -5.58 13.53
N ARG A 107 9.95 -5.47 12.75
CA ARG A 107 9.67 -6.41 11.66
C ARG A 107 10.28 -5.86 10.37
N LEU A 108 11.42 -6.42 9.97
CA LEU A 108 12.17 -5.96 8.80
C LEU A 108 11.86 -6.81 7.56
N ALA A 109 11.52 -6.16 6.45
CA ALA A 109 11.68 -6.69 5.09
C ALA A 109 12.82 -5.95 4.39
N VAL A 110 13.56 -6.65 3.53
CA VAL A 110 14.67 -6.07 2.74
C VAL A 110 14.49 -6.50 1.29
N HIS A 111 14.34 -5.54 0.38
CA HIS A 111 14.35 -5.77 -1.07
C HIS A 111 15.79 -5.89 -1.57
N SER A 112 15.99 -6.56 -2.70
CA SER A 112 17.32 -6.72 -3.32
C SER A 112 17.85 -5.46 -4.00
N GLN A 113 16.98 -4.46 -4.23
CA GLN A 113 17.26 -3.18 -4.87
C GLN A 113 16.10 -2.22 -4.56
N ASN A 114 16.24 -0.94 -4.92
CA ASN A 114 15.15 0.03 -4.73
C ASN A 114 13.99 -0.22 -5.69
N LEU A 115 12.87 -0.73 -5.17
CA LEU A 115 11.65 -1.00 -5.93
C LEU A 115 10.66 0.19 -5.96
N GLY A 116 10.96 1.27 -5.24
CA GLY A 116 10.15 2.48 -5.08
C GLY A 116 9.19 2.45 -3.88
N PHE A 117 8.69 3.64 -3.50
CA PHE A 117 7.88 3.86 -2.30
C PHE A 117 6.61 2.99 -2.26
N ALA A 118 5.80 2.99 -3.33
CA ALA A 118 4.57 2.20 -3.39
C ALA A 118 4.78 0.70 -3.09
N ARG A 119 5.86 0.09 -3.59
CA ARG A 119 6.14 -1.35 -3.34
C ARG A 119 6.65 -1.60 -1.93
N ALA A 120 7.39 -0.65 -1.37
CA ALA A 120 7.82 -0.68 0.01
C ALA A 120 6.61 -0.66 0.96
N ILE A 121 5.71 0.30 0.75
CA ILE A 121 4.44 0.41 1.48
C ILE A 121 3.60 -0.86 1.31
N ASN A 122 3.40 -1.35 0.09
CA ASN A 122 2.62 -2.57 -0.16
C ASN A 122 3.22 -3.81 0.54
N THR A 123 4.56 -3.93 0.58
CA THR A 123 5.26 -4.97 1.36
C THR A 123 4.95 -4.84 2.85
N GLY A 124 4.98 -3.61 3.39
CA GLY A 124 4.63 -3.34 4.79
C GLY A 124 3.17 -3.62 5.12
N LEU A 125 2.25 -3.31 4.19
CA LEU A 125 0.82 -3.57 4.30
C LEU A 125 0.51 -5.07 4.36
N MET A 126 1.21 -5.91 3.57
CA MET A 126 1.15 -7.38 3.70
C MET A 126 1.63 -7.88 5.07
N MET A 127 2.57 -7.17 5.71
CA MET A 127 3.10 -7.53 7.01
C MET A 127 2.20 -7.09 8.17
N ALA A 128 1.50 -5.95 8.03
CA ALA A 128 0.74 -5.28 9.09
C ALA A 128 -0.32 -6.18 9.76
N LYS A 129 -0.38 -6.14 11.10
CA LYS A 129 -1.34 -6.86 11.95
C LYS A 129 -2.21 -5.99 12.87
N GLY A 130 -1.96 -4.69 12.98
CA GLY A 130 -2.78 -3.78 13.79
C GLY A 130 -4.19 -3.59 13.21
N SER A 131 -5.17 -3.27 14.05
CA SER A 131 -6.50 -2.81 13.64
C SER A 131 -6.46 -1.42 12.98
N THR A 132 -5.43 -0.63 13.28
CA THR A 132 -5.07 0.61 12.57
C THR A 132 -3.69 0.50 11.93
N ILE A 133 -3.45 1.33 10.91
CA ILE A 133 -2.23 1.36 10.12
C ILE A 133 -1.77 2.81 10.00
N VAL A 134 -0.48 3.05 10.22
CA VAL A 134 0.19 4.30 9.88
C VAL A 134 1.21 4.03 8.77
N LEU A 135 1.18 4.84 7.72
CA LEU A 135 2.31 4.99 6.79
C LEU A 135 3.11 6.20 7.26
N LEU A 136 4.43 6.06 7.46
CA LEU A 136 5.27 7.13 8.00
C LEU A 136 6.62 7.17 7.27
N ASN A 137 7.02 8.35 6.79
CA ASN A 137 8.34 8.55 6.19
C ASN A 137 9.47 8.39 7.21
N ASN A 138 10.58 7.78 6.78
CA ASN A 138 11.76 7.56 7.62
C ASN A 138 12.53 8.83 8.01
N ASP A 139 12.22 9.98 7.41
CA ASP A 139 12.82 11.29 7.67
C ASP A 139 11.87 12.21 8.46
N THR A 140 11.17 11.61 9.43
CA THR A 140 10.27 12.29 10.38
C THR A 140 10.72 12.11 11.83
N LEU A 141 10.37 13.07 12.69
CA LEU A 141 10.36 12.89 14.15
C LEU A 141 8.93 13.06 14.64
N VAL A 142 8.37 11.99 15.21
CA VAL A 142 7.06 12.06 15.88
C VAL A 142 7.22 12.66 17.27
N THR A 143 6.15 13.23 17.81
CA THR A 143 6.19 14.03 19.05
C THR A 143 5.11 13.57 20.02
N GLU A 144 5.13 14.07 21.26
CA GLU A 144 4.19 13.63 22.30
C GLU A 144 2.72 13.78 21.86
N GLY A 145 1.91 12.76 22.13
CA GLY A 145 0.49 12.75 21.79
C GLY A 145 0.15 12.46 20.31
N TRP A 146 1.13 12.34 19.41
CA TRP A 146 0.88 12.28 17.96
C TRP A 146 -0.14 11.20 17.56
N LEU A 147 0.10 9.95 17.97
CA LEU A 147 -0.74 8.83 17.58
C LEU A 147 -2.10 8.86 18.30
N SER A 148 -2.15 9.28 19.57
CA SER A 148 -3.42 9.39 20.30
C SER A 148 -4.34 10.46 19.73
N ASN A 149 -3.81 11.61 19.31
CA ASN A 149 -4.59 12.69 18.74
C ASN A 149 -5.13 12.31 17.35
N MET A 150 -4.30 11.71 16.48
CA MET A 150 -4.77 11.21 15.19
C MET A 150 -5.76 10.04 15.32
N LEU A 151 -5.54 9.10 16.24
CA LEU A 151 -6.50 8.02 16.52
C LEU A 151 -7.83 8.56 17.03
N ARG A 152 -7.81 9.59 17.88
CA ARG A 152 -9.01 10.28 18.32
C ARG A 152 -9.73 10.93 17.12
N CYS A 153 -9.02 11.67 16.28
CA CYS A 153 -9.58 12.28 15.07
C CYS A 153 -10.22 11.24 14.14
N LEU A 154 -9.60 10.07 13.97
CA LEU A 154 -10.15 8.96 13.17
C LEU A 154 -11.39 8.32 13.82
N ASN A 155 -11.37 8.09 15.12
CA ASN A 155 -12.44 7.38 15.84
C ASN A 155 -13.68 8.26 16.09
N ASP A 156 -13.48 9.55 16.38
CA ASP A 156 -14.55 10.51 16.65
C ASP A 156 -15.26 10.95 15.34
N CYS A 157 -14.70 10.64 14.17
CA CYS A 157 -15.19 11.05 12.85
C CYS A 157 -15.42 9.85 11.91
N PRO A 158 -16.51 9.06 12.07
CA PRO A 158 -16.72 7.80 11.34
C PRO A 158 -16.87 7.94 9.81
N GLU A 159 -17.07 9.16 9.30
CA GLU A 159 -17.07 9.49 7.87
C GLU A 159 -15.66 9.60 7.25
N VAL A 160 -14.63 9.70 8.09
CA VAL A 160 -13.23 9.88 7.70
C VAL A 160 -12.56 8.52 7.55
N ALA A 161 -11.93 8.28 6.40
CA ALA A 161 -11.18 7.06 6.15
C ALA A 161 -9.68 7.17 6.47
N VAL A 162 -9.12 8.39 6.35
CA VAL A 162 -7.69 8.69 6.52
C VAL A 162 -7.51 10.02 7.25
N VAL A 163 -6.61 10.03 8.22
CA VAL A 163 -6.16 11.22 8.97
C VAL A 163 -4.69 11.48 8.68
N GLY A 164 -4.33 12.74 8.46
CA GLY A 164 -2.93 13.19 8.37
C GLY A 164 -2.65 14.31 9.39
N PRO A 165 -1.44 14.43 9.94
CA PRO A 165 -1.07 15.50 10.86
C PRO A 165 -0.56 16.74 10.10
N VAL A 166 -0.32 17.84 10.81
CA VAL A 166 0.44 18.98 10.28
C VAL A 166 1.96 18.79 10.47
N THR A 167 2.74 19.51 9.67
CA THR A 167 4.22 19.45 9.68
C THR A 167 4.84 20.78 9.24
N ASN A 168 6.15 20.92 9.45
CA ASN A 168 6.94 22.10 9.08
C ASN A 168 7.33 22.17 7.60
N TYR A 169 7.23 21.06 6.85
CA TYR A 169 7.70 20.99 5.47
C TYR A 169 6.95 19.95 4.65
N ILE A 170 5.99 20.39 3.82
CA ILE A 170 5.27 19.53 2.87
C ILE A 170 4.51 20.38 1.83
N SER A 171 4.03 19.78 0.74
CA SER A 171 3.13 20.48 -0.18
C SER A 171 1.67 20.48 0.31
N GLY A 172 1.01 21.63 0.26
CA GLY A 172 -0.42 21.77 0.57
C GLY A 172 -0.73 22.07 2.05
N GLU A 173 -1.98 21.83 2.44
CA GLU A 173 -2.59 22.31 3.69
C GLU A 173 -1.96 21.75 4.98
N GLN A 174 -1.21 20.65 4.90
CA GLN A 174 -0.53 20.07 6.07
C GLN A 174 0.70 20.88 6.50
N GLN A 175 1.20 21.85 5.71
CA GLN A 175 2.33 22.68 6.13
C GLN A 175 1.87 23.83 7.04
N ILE A 176 2.53 23.99 8.19
CA ILE A 176 2.39 25.14 9.08
C ILE A 176 3.73 25.88 9.24
N ASP A 177 3.65 27.18 9.56
CA ASP A 177 4.81 27.93 10.03
C ASP A 177 5.20 27.46 11.44
N VAL A 178 6.51 27.34 11.69
CA VAL A 178 7.07 26.88 12.97
C VAL A 178 8.11 27.86 13.52
N PRO A 179 8.17 28.08 14.85
CA PRO A 179 9.02 29.11 15.45
C PRO A 179 10.43 28.63 15.86
N TYR A 180 10.75 27.35 15.69
CA TYR A 180 12.01 26.75 16.16
C TYR A 180 13.10 26.71 15.07
N GLY A 181 14.37 26.70 15.49
CA GLY A 181 15.53 26.56 14.59
C GLY A 181 16.28 25.23 14.71
N ASP A 182 15.98 24.41 15.73
CA ASP A 182 16.64 23.14 16.01
C ASP A 182 15.67 22.10 16.61
N ILE A 183 16.17 20.88 16.85
CA ILE A 183 15.39 19.75 17.35
C ILE A 183 14.92 19.97 18.81
N ALA A 184 15.67 20.70 19.64
CA ALA A 184 15.29 20.95 21.02
C ALA A 184 14.09 21.90 21.08
N GLY A 185 14.16 23.03 20.37
CA GLY A 185 13.04 23.95 20.21
C GLY A 185 11.83 23.33 19.49
N MET A 186 12.05 22.32 18.63
CA MET A 186 10.97 21.55 18.00
C MET A 186 10.16 20.76 19.05
N TYR A 187 10.82 20.06 19.98
CA TYR A 187 10.11 19.36 21.05
C TYR A 187 9.43 20.31 22.04
N GLU A 188 10.05 21.46 22.37
CA GLU A 188 9.42 22.51 23.19
C GLU A 188 8.14 23.05 22.54
N PHE A 189 8.19 23.33 21.23
CA PHE A 189 7.02 23.73 20.45
C PHE A 189 5.94 22.65 20.46
N ALA A 190 6.29 21.40 20.12
CA ALA A 190 5.35 20.29 19.99
C ALA A 190 4.65 19.96 21.32
N ALA A 191 5.34 20.06 22.46
CA ALA A 191 4.78 19.86 23.79
C ALA A 191 3.63 20.84 24.13
N THR A 192 3.58 22.00 23.48
CA THR A 192 2.46 22.95 23.59
C THR A 192 1.45 22.82 22.45
N TYR A 193 1.91 22.46 21.25
CA TYR A 193 1.07 22.38 20.05
C TYR A 193 0.11 21.19 20.08
N ASN A 194 0.59 20.01 20.51
CA ASN A 194 -0.12 18.73 20.51
C ASN A 194 -1.16 18.57 21.63
N ALA A 195 -1.62 19.68 22.22
CA ALA A 195 -2.82 19.68 23.06
C ALA A 195 -4.04 19.35 22.19
N SER A 196 -4.65 18.17 22.44
CA SER A 196 -5.77 17.67 21.62
C SER A 196 -6.97 18.61 21.63
N ASP A 197 -7.44 18.96 20.44
CA ASP A 197 -8.49 19.95 20.22
C ASP A 197 -9.18 19.70 18.87
N GLU A 198 -10.37 19.12 18.92
CA GLU A 198 -11.18 18.78 17.74
C GLU A 198 -11.52 19.98 16.86
N ARG A 199 -11.49 21.20 17.41
CA ARG A 199 -11.73 22.45 16.67
C ARG A 199 -10.58 22.81 15.74
N LYS A 200 -9.41 22.16 15.89
CA LYS A 200 -8.27 22.26 14.97
C LYS A 200 -8.33 21.20 13.86
N TRP A 201 -9.34 20.35 13.79
CA TRP A 201 -9.47 19.37 12.69
C TRP A 201 -10.26 19.97 11.53
N TRP A 202 -9.82 19.74 10.29
CA TRP A 202 -10.57 20.14 9.10
C TRP A 202 -10.54 19.07 8.00
N ASN A 203 -11.63 18.99 7.24
CA ASN A 203 -11.70 18.11 6.07
C ASN A 203 -10.79 18.66 4.96
N THR A 204 -10.14 17.76 4.23
CA THR A 204 -9.34 18.10 3.06
C THR A 204 -9.58 17.10 1.94
N ASP A 205 -9.34 17.51 0.70
CA ASP A 205 -9.41 16.64 -0.48
C ASP A 205 -8.07 15.98 -0.82
N ARG A 206 -6.98 16.35 -0.12
CA ARG A 206 -5.62 15.86 -0.36
C ARG A 206 -4.82 15.77 0.94
N LEU A 207 -4.21 14.61 1.18
CA LEU A 207 -3.17 14.41 2.20
C LEU A 207 -1.90 13.93 1.49
N VAL A 208 -0.73 14.36 1.96
CA VAL A 208 0.56 13.88 1.45
C VAL A 208 1.04 12.73 2.30
N GLY A 209 1.56 11.69 1.65
CA GLY A 209 1.95 10.40 2.21
C GLY A 209 3.09 10.39 3.23
N PHE A 210 3.51 11.53 3.78
CA PHE A 210 4.58 11.57 4.79
C PHE A 210 4.16 10.98 6.14
N CYS A 211 2.88 11.14 6.49
CA CYS A 211 2.25 10.49 7.64
C CYS A 211 0.73 10.36 7.39
N LEU A 212 0.24 9.13 7.22
CA LEU A 212 -1.18 8.81 7.04
C LEU A 212 -1.61 7.74 8.04
N LEU A 213 -2.64 8.00 8.84
CA LEU A 213 -3.30 7.05 9.73
C LEU A 213 -4.65 6.62 9.12
N PHE A 214 -4.94 5.32 9.10
CA PHE A 214 -6.24 4.79 8.69
C PHE A 214 -6.57 3.45 9.39
N ALA A 215 -7.86 3.11 9.41
CA ALA A 215 -8.31 1.79 9.85
C ALA A 215 -7.90 0.70 8.83
N ARG A 216 -7.64 -0.53 9.31
CA ARG A 216 -7.36 -1.68 8.45
C ARG A 216 -8.43 -1.90 7.36
N SER A 217 -9.70 -1.71 7.72
CA SER A 217 -10.84 -1.83 6.82
C SER A 217 -10.83 -0.80 5.68
N THR A 218 -10.20 0.37 5.86
CA THR A 218 -9.96 1.34 4.78
C THR A 218 -9.02 0.75 3.74
N PHE A 219 -7.87 0.23 4.17
CA PHE A 219 -6.90 -0.41 3.29
C PHE A 219 -7.50 -1.64 2.59
N GLU A 220 -8.18 -2.52 3.33
CA GLU A 220 -8.83 -3.69 2.75
C GLU A 220 -9.92 -3.28 1.73
N GLY A 221 -10.65 -2.20 1.97
CA GLY A 221 -11.71 -1.71 1.08
C GLY A 221 -11.25 -0.96 -0.18
N VAL A 222 -10.04 -0.40 -0.21
CA VAL A 222 -9.47 0.36 -1.36
C VAL A 222 -8.31 -0.35 -2.07
N GLY A 223 -7.66 -1.30 -1.39
CA GLY A 223 -6.52 -2.06 -1.88
C GLY A 223 -5.18 -1.30 -1.79
N TYR A 224 -4.18 -1.87 -2.44
CA TYR A 224 -2.79 -1.42 -2.44
C TYR A 224 -2.54 -0.09 -3.16
N LEU A 225 -1.37 0.52 -2.95
CA LEU A 225 -0.86 1.63 -3.75
C LEU A 225 -0.46 1.11 -5.15
N ASP A 226 -0.57 1.97 -6.17
CA ASP A 226 -0.19 1.62 -7.54
C ASP A 226 1.34 1.59 -7.69
N GLU A 227 1.90 0.44 -8.05
CA GLU A 227 3.35 0.25 -8.22
C GLU A 227 3.85 0.73 -9.59
N GLY A 228 2.97 1.33 -10.39
CA GLY A 228 3.26 2.06 -11.62
C GLY A 228 4.17 3.25 -11.39
N TYR A 229 3.94 4.02 -10.32
CA TYR A 229 4.74 5.17 -9.91
C TYR A 229 6.19 4.75 -9.58
N GLU A 230 7.17 5.49 -10.08
CA GLU A 230 8.60 5.19 -9.92
C GLU A 230 9.20 6.00 -8.77
N PHE A 231 9.91 5.31 -7.87
CA PHE A 231 10.60 5.83 -6.68
C PHE A 231 9.73 6.52 -5.61
N GLY A 232 8.85 7.47 -5.96
CA GLY A 232 7.89 8.12 -5.08
C GLY A 232 7.24 9.37 -5.70
N ASN A 233 6.27 9.95 -5.01
CA ASN A 233 5.34 11.00 -5.44
C ASN A 233 4.24 10.50 -6.40
N PHE A 234 3.01 10.98 -6.16
CA PHE A 234 1.74 10.67 -6.85
C PHE A 234 1.10 9.32 -6.51
N GLU A 235 1.81 8.36 -5.89
CA GLU A 235 1.17 7.13 -5.40
C GLU A 235 0.18 7.34 -4.24
N ASP A 236 0.40 8.38 -3.43
CA ASP A 236 -0.48 8.84 -2.36
C ASP A 236 -1.70 9.59 -2.92
N ASP A 237 -1.47 10.53 -3.85
CA ASP A 237 -2.53 11.21 -4.61
C ASP A 237 -3.44 10.19 -5.33
N ASP A 238 -2.88 9.16 -5.98
CA ASP A 238 -3.65 8.09 -6.64
C ASP A 238 -4.55 7.31 -5.69
N TRP A 239 -4.01 6.95 -4.52
CA TRP A 239 -4.70 6.18 -3.50
C TRP A 239 -5.84 7.00 -2.88
N ILE A 240 -5.61 8.30 -2.67
CA ILE A 240 -6.63 9.25 -2.20
C ILE A 240 -7.72 9.49 -3.25
N VAL A 241 -7.38 9.59 -4.53
CA VAL A 241 -8.39 9.69 -5.60
C VAL A 241 -9.33 8.48 -5.57
N ARG A 242 -8.80 7.25 -5.43
CA ARG A 242 -9.63 6.05 -5.27
C ARG A 242 -10.53 6.07 -4.02
N LEU A 243 -10.05 6.59 -2.90
CA LEU A 243 -10.87 6.81 -1.69
C LEU A 243 -11.99 7.83 -1.94
N ARG A 244 -11.72 8.93 -2.65
CA ARG A 244 -12.72 9.95 -2.98
C ARG A 244 -13.83 9.39 -3.88
N PHE A 245 -13.50 8.52 -4.85
CA PHE A 245 -14.52 7.80 -5.63
C PHE A 245 -15.43 6.91 -4.75
N GLN A 246 -14.92 6.33 -3.67
CA GLN A 246 -15.72 5.58 -2.67
C GLN A 246 -16.54 6.49 -1.73
N GLY A 247 -16.57 7.81 -1.95
CA GLY A 247 -17.21 8.79 -1.07
C GLY A 247 -16.52 8.97 0.28
N LYS A 248 -15.28 8.48 0.43
CA LYS A 248 -14.52 8.60 1.68
C LYS A 248 -13.95 10.01 1.85
N LYS A 249 -13.95 10.49 3.09
CA LYS A 249 -13.40 11.80 3.45
C LYS A 249 -12.03 11.64 4.10
N MET A 250 -11.21 12.68 3.99
CA MET A 250 -9.92 12.79 4.68
C MET A 250 -9.94 14.01 5.58
N LYS A 251 -9.18 13.96 6.68
CA LYS A 251 -9.14 15.02 7.70
C LYS A 251 -7.70 15.30 8.12
N ILE A 252 -7.36 16.58 8.27
CA ILE A 252 -6.10 16.99 8.88
C ILE A 252 -6.33 17.15 10.38
N ALA A 253 -5.53 16.44 11.19
CA ALA A 253 -5.48 16.59 12.63
C ALA A 253 -4.56 17.77 12.99
N GLY A 254 -5.06 18.99 12.91
CA GLY A 254 -4.32 20.22 13.24
C GLY A 254 -3.98 20.40 14.73
N ASP A 255 -4.40 19.47 15.59
CA ASP A 255 -3.91 19.30 16.96
C ASP A 255 -2.73 18.32 17.06
N THR A 256 -2.14 17.94 15.92
CA THR A 256 -1.02 17.00 15.84
C THR A 256 0.08 17.50 14.91
N PHE A 257 1.24 17.78 15.47
CA PHE A 257 2.45 18.17 14.74
C PHE A 257 3.48 17.04 14.68
N ILE A 258 4.05 16.81 13.50
CA ILE A 258 5.20 15.91 13.27
C ILE A 258 6.28 16.68 12.52
N HIS A 259 7.53 16.56 12.97
CA HIS A 259 8.66 17.15 12.24
C HIS A 259 9.00 16.31 11.00
N HIS A 260 9.26 16.96 9.87
CA HIS A 260 9.70 16.32 8.63
C HIS A 260 10.95 17.04 8.11
N PHE A 261 12.06 16.30 7.94
CA PHE A 261 13.31 16.83 7.38
C PHE A 261 13.21 17.07 5.86
N GLY A 262 12.22 16.46 5.21
CA GLY A 262 11.71 16.87 3.92
C GLY A 262 12.30 16.12 2.74
N SER A 263 11.75 14.96 2.42
CA SER A 263 12.00 14.21 1.18
C SER A 263 13.50 13.96 0.91
N VAL A 264 14.27 13.62 1.94
CA VAL A 264 15.74 13.56 1.86
C VAL A 264 16.21 12.52 0.84
N THR A 265 15.53 11.37 0.75
CA THR A 265 15.79 10.34 -0.28
C THR A 265 15.58 10.86 -1.71
N MET A 266 14.53 11.65 -1.94
CA MET A 266 14.24 12.24 -3.26
C MET A 266 15.22 13.36 -3.62
N LYS A 267 15.67 14.15 -2.63
CA LYS A 267 16.78 15.10 -2.80
C LYS A 267 18.10 14.40 -3.17
N GLY A 268 18.29 13.16 -2.71
CA GLY A 268 19.44 12.31 -3.06
C GLY A 268 19.56 11.96 -4.55
N LEU A 269 18.48 12.07 -5.34
CA LEU A 269 18.50 11.92 -6.80
C LEU A 269 19.09 13.14 -7.52
N GLY A 270 19.35 14.24 -6.80
CA GLY A 270 19.70 15.54 -7.37
C GLY A 270 18.52 16.23 -8.08
N ASN A 271 18.65 17.54 -8.33
CA ASN A 271 17.55 18.34 -8.88
C ASN A 271 17.04 17.86 -10.26
N GLU A 272 17.92 17.34 -11.11
CA GLU A 272 17.53 16.82 -12.43
C GLU A 272 16.86 15.45 -12.34
N GLY A 273 17.40 14.54 -11.50
CA GLY A 273 16.80 13.24 -11.25
C GLY A 273 15.42 13.37 -10.61
N PHE A 274 15.27 14.24 -9.61
CA PHE A 274 13.99 14.56 -9.00
C PHE A 274 12.96 15.08 -10.01
N LYS A 275 13.31 16.11 -10.79
CA LYS A 275 12.41 16.67 -11.81
C LYS A 275 11.99 15.64 -12.85
N LYS A 276 12.91 14.77 -13.27
CA LYS A 276 12.64 13.72 -14.24
C LYS A 276 11.64 12.70 -13.68
N VAL A 277 11.91 12.14 -12.50
CA VAL A 277 11.01 11.16 -11.85
C VAL A 277 9.64 11.78 -11.56
N ASN A 278 9.60 12.99 -10.99
CA ASN A 278 8.34 13.68 -10.70
C ASN A 278 7.52 13.91 -11.97
N GLY A 279 8.14 14.38 -13.06
CA GLY A 279 7.45 14.57 -14.35
C GLY A 279 7.00 13.25 -15.00
N GLN A 280 7.73 12.15 -14.81
CA GLN A 280 7.29 10.82 -15.26
C GLN A 280 6.04 10.36 -14.48
N ASN A 281 6.02 10.55 -13.16
CA ASN A 281 4.89 10.19 -12.30
C ASN A 281 3.67 11.10 -12.51
N GLU A 282 3.90 12.41 -12.75
CA GLU A 282 2.86 13.39 -13.12
C GLU A 282 2.21 13.03 -14.46
N ASN A 283 3.02 12.68 -15.48
CA ASN A 283 2.51 12.20 -16.77
C ASN A 283 1.71 10.89 -16.59
N PHE A 284 2.22 9.94 -15.80
CA PHE A 284 1.52 8.67 -15.55
C PHE A 284 0.19 8.89 -14.81
N PHE A 285 0.15 9.79 -13.81
CA PHE A 285 -1.07 10.20 -13.13
C PHE A 285 -2.08 10.84 -14.11
N THR A 286 -1.59 11.74 -14.97
CA THR A 286 -2.39 12.46 -15.97
C THR A 286 -2.94 11.52 -17.05
N GLU A 287 -2.15 10.55 -17.53
CA GLU A 287 -2.63 9.49 -18.43
C GLU A 287 -3.67 8.59 -17.75
N LYS A 288 -3.42 8.22 -16.47
CA LYS A 288 -4.28 7.34 -15.70
C LYS A 288 -5.64 7.94 -15.41
N TRP A 289 -5.68 9.21 -15.01
CA TRP A 289 -6.89 9.86 -14.48
C TRP A 289 -7.43 11.02 -15.31
N GLY A 290 -6.64 11.67 -16.17
CA GLY A 290 -7.04 12.91 -16.81
C GLY A 290 -7.35 14.01 -15.78
N ASN A 291 -8.42 14.79 -16.00
CA ASN A 291 -8.87 15.78 -15.03
C ASN A 291 -9.72 15.13 -13.92
N VAL A 292 -9.05 14.70 -12.84
CA VAL A 292 -9.67 14.14 -11.62
C VAL A 292 -10.81 15.00 -11.08
N TYR A 293 -10.63 16.33 -11.05
CA TYR A 293 -11.62 17.25 -10.47
C TYR A 293 -12.94 17.21 -11.26
N GLU A 294 -12.86 17.28 -12.60
CA GLU A 294 -14.05 17.17 -13.45
C GLU A 294 -14.75 15.81 -13.30
N ILE A 295 -14.00 14.71 -13.20
CA ILE A 295 -14.60 13.37 -13.08
C ILE A 295 -15.29 13.23 -11.72
N LEU A 296 -14.65 13.63 -10.61
CA LEU A 296 -15.26 13.58 -9.28
C LEU A 296 -16.48 14.51 -9.18
N GLN A 297 -16.45 15.70 -9.80
CA GLN A 297 -17.61 16.58 -9.88
C GLN A 297 -18.77 15.91 -10.63
N ARG A 298 -18.53 15.36 -11.82
CA ARG A 298 -19.55 14.61 -12.58
C ARG A 298 -20.14 13.43 -11.78
N GLN A 299 -19.32 12.74 -10.99
CA GLN A 299 -19.76 11.63 -10.15
C GLN A 299 -20.62 12.09 -8.95
N SER A 300 -20.28 13.22 -8.34
CA SER A 300 -21.11 13.84 -7.30
C SER A 300 -22.49 14.20 -7.84
N ASP A 301 -22.56 14.81 -9.03
CA ASP A 301 -23.82 15.18 -9.69
C ASP A 301 -24.67 13.95 -10.11
N GLN A 302 -24.04 12.77 -10.23
CA GLN A 302 -24.68 11.51 -10.64
C GLN A 302 -25.18 10.64 -9.47
N ASN A 303 -25.05 11.09 -8.21
CA ASN A 303 -25.50 10.37 -7.00
C ASN A 303 -24.91 8.94 -6.85
N CYS A 304 -23.63 8.75 -7.15
CA CYS A 304 -22.94 7.53 -6.73
C CYS A 304 -22.90 7.44 -5.19
N SER A 305 -23.42 6.35 -4.64
CA SER A 305 -23.81 6.25 -3.23
C SER A 305 -22.63 6.07 -2.27
N GLU A 306 -22.75 6.66 -1.07
CA GLU A 306 -21.91 6.33 0.08
C GLU A 306 -21.89 4.80 0.31
N GLY A 307 -20.70 4.24 0.53
CA GLY A 307 -20.53 2.79 0.77
C GLY A 307 -20.13 1.95 -0.44
N THR A 308 -19.96 2.55 -1.62
CA THR A 308 -19.37 1.90 -2.80
C THR A 308 -17.94 1.40 -2.49
N LYS A 309 -17.62 0.14 -2.85
CA LYS A 309 -16.32 -0.52 -2.60
C LYS A 309 -15.42 -0.46 -3.83
N SER A 310 -14.12 -0.73 -3.67
CA SER A 310 -13.16 -0.79 -4.80
C SER A 310 -13.63 -1.70 -5.94
N LEU A 311 -14.18 -2.87 -5.60
CA LEU A 311 -14.67 -3.86 -6.57
C LEU A 311 -15.84 -3.38 -7.43
N ASP A 312 -16.69 -2.48 -6.91
CA ASP A 312 -17.84 -1.95 -7.66
C ASP A 312 -17.39 -1.07 -8.85
N PHE A 313 -16.12 -0.64 -8.84
CA PHE A 313 -15.48 0.10 -9.93
C PHE A 313 -14.77 -0.79 -10.96
N PHE A 314 -14.78 -2.12 -10.79
CA PHE A 314 -14.18 -3.02 -11.77
C PHE A 314 -15.12 -3.23 -12.96
N PRO A 315 -14.60 -3.45 -14.18
CA PRO A 315 -15.41 -3.78 -15.34
C PRO A 315 -16.02 -5.19 -15.20
N THR A 316 -17.02 -5.45 -16.03
CA THR A 316 -17.63 -6.78 -16.20
C THR A 316 -17.10 -7.46 -17.47
N HIS A 317 -17.32 -8.76 -17.63
CA HIS A 317 -16.97 -9.54 -18.82
C HIS A 317 -15.48 -9.47 -19.20
N ILE A 318 -14.59 -9.66 -18.20
CA ILE A 318 -13.14 -9.69 -18.41
C ILE A 318 -12.49 -10.95 -17.85
N TRP A 319 -11.33 -11.28 -18.44
CA TRP A 319 -10.43 -12.29 -17.90
C TRP A 319 -9.60 -11.69 -16.76
N ILE A 320 -9.61 -12.34 -15.60
CA ILE A 320 -8.73 -12.01 -14.48
C ILE A 320 -7.89 -13.22 -14.08
N ARG A 321 -6.69 -12.99 -13.54
CA ARG A 321 -5.83 -14.03 -12.97
C ARG A 321 -5.53 -13.74 -11.50
N GLY A 322 -5.52 -14.82 -10.71
CA GLY A 322 -5.14 -14.76 -9.30
C GLY A 322 -3.67 -15.03 -9.07
N LEU A 323 -3.32 -15.37 -7.82
CA LEU A 323 -2.00 -15.95 -7.51
C LEU A 323 -1.82 -17.28 -8.27
N GLY A 324 -0.68 -17.43 -8.92
CA GLY A 324 -0.34 -18.58 -9.76
C GLY A 324 -1.11 -18.61 -11.09
N GLU A 325 -1.33 -19.80 -11.63
CA GLU A 325 -1.89 -20.02 -12.97
C GLU A 325 -3.43 -19.98 -13.01
N ARG A 326 -4.10 -19.62 -11.90
CA ARG A 326 -5.58 -19.66 -11.84
C ARG A 326 -6.20 -18.46 -12.55
N VAL A 327 -6.93 -18.75 -13.62
CA VAL A 327 -7.75 -17.82 -14.38
C VAL A 327 -9.22 -17.88 -13.91
N TYR A 328 -9.87 -16.72 -13.89
CA TYR A 328 -11.30 -16.56 -13.64
C TYR A 328 -11.91 -15.65 -14.71
N TRP A 329 -13.18 -15.87 -14.99
CA TRP A 329 -14.02 -14.89 -15.68
C TRP A 329 -14.67 -13.97 -14.64
N LEU A 330 -14.51 -12.65 -14.76
CA LEU A 330 -15.19 -11.68 -13.91
C LEU A 330 -16.45 -11.18 -14.64
N GLU A 331 -17.61 -11.45 -14.07
CA GLU A 331 -18.91 -11.07 -14.62
C GLU A 331 -19.81 -10.58 -13.48
N HIS A 332 -20.31 -9.36 -13.61
CA HIS A 332 -21.23 -8.72 -12.66
C HIS A 332 -20.73 -8.74 -11.19
N GLY A 333 -19.43 -8.49 -10.99
CA GLY A 333 -18.79 -8.52 -9.67
C GLY A 333 -18.57 -9.92 -9.08
N VAL A 334 -18.87 -10.99 -9.81
CA VAL A 334 -18.64 -12.39 -9.41
C VAL A 334 -17.50 -12.98 -10.24
N LYS A 335 -16.53 -13.64 -9.59
CA LYS A 335 -15.47 -14.38 -10.28
C LYS A 335 -15.88 -15.84 -10.45
N TYR A 336 -15.81 -16.35 -11.67
CA TYR A 336 -16.12 -17.74 -12.02
C TYR A 336 -14.80 -18.46 -12.34
N PRO A 337 -14.39 -19.48 -11.58
CA PRO A 337 -13.18 -20.26 -11.89
C PRO A 337 -13.31 -20.96 -13.23
N ILE A 338 -12.23 -21.05 -14.00
CA ILE A 338 -12.26 -21.62 -15.35
C ILE A 338 -11.54 -22.97 -15.36
N ALA A 339 -12.21 -23.99 -15.90
CA ALA A 339 -11.60 -25.31 -16.08
C ALA A 339 -10.40 -25.21 -17.04
N HIS A 340 -9.32 -25.95 -16.73
CA HIS A 340 -8.03 -25.90 -17.43
C HIS A 340 -8.14 -25.66 -18.94
N GLY A 341 -7.82 -24.43 -19.35
CA GLY A 341 -7.74 -24.01 -20.74
C GLY A 341 -6.65 -22.97 -20.87
N VAL A 342 -5.78 -23.12 -21.85
CA VAL A 342 -4.79 -22.10 -22.20
C VAL A 342 -5.58 -20.92 -22.76
N LEU A 343 -5.56 -19.78 -22.07
CA LEU A 343 -5.95 -18.53 -22.71
C LEU A 343 -4.99 -18.30 -23.88
N ASN A 344 -5.52 -18.26 -25.10
CA ASN A 344 -4.75 -17.77 -26.24
C ASN A 344 -4.39 -16.32 -25.93
N GLU A 345 -3.11 -16.05 -25.64
CA GLU A 345 -2.56 -14.73 -25.26
C GLU A 345 -2.52 -13.71 -26.41
N ASN A 346 -3.52 -13.76 -27.31
CA ASN A 346 -3.81 -12.66 -28.21
C ASN A 346 -4.29 -11.46 -27.37
N GLU A 347 -3.88 -10.24 -27.75
CA GLU A 347 -4.10 -9.01 -26.97
C GLU A 347 -5.57 -8.77 -26.57
N LYS A 348 -6.54 -9.30 -27.33
CA LYS A 348 -7.99 -9.20 -27.08
C LYS A 348 -8.49 -9.95 -25.83
N HIS A 349 -7.73 -10.89 -25.27
CA HIS A 349 -8.18 -11.73 -24.15
C HIS A 349 -7.12 -11.87 -23.04
N ARG A 350 -6.30 -10.84 -22.84
CA ARG A 350 -5.28 -10.80 -21.78
C ARG A 350 -5.91 -10.85 -20.39
N ALA A 351 -5.56 -11.84 -19.58
CA ALA A 351 -5.99 -11.90 -18.18
C ALA A 351 -5.30 -10.81 -17.33
N ILE A 352 -6.10 -9.97 -16.67
CA ILE A 352 -5.62 -8.89 -15.81
C ILE A 352 -5.34 -9.45 -14.41
N ARG A 353 -4.21 -9.07 -13.81
CA ARG A 353 -3.90 -9.48 -12.44
C ARG A 353 -4.64 -8.58 -11.46
N LEU A 354 -5.33 -9.19 -10.51
CA LEU A 354 -5.87 -8.53 -9.33
C LEU A 354 -5.03 -8.88 -8.10
N SER A 355 -5.09 -8.06 -7.04
CA SER A 355 -4.43 -8.39 -5.77
C SER A 355 -5.15 -9.52 -5.05
N VAL A 356 -4.46 -10.17 -4.11
CA VAL A 356 -5.05 -11.12 -3.17
C VAL A 356 -6.24 -10.51 -2.42
N ILE A 357 -6.15 -9.23 -2.05
CA ILE A 357 -7.19 -8.53 -1.28
C ILE A 357 -8.45 -8.29 -2.12
N ASP A 358 -8.30 -7.90 -3.39
CA ASP A 358 -9.42 -7.76 -4.31
C ASP A 358 -10.08 -9.12 -4.56
N LEU A 359 -9.26 -10.14 -4.80
CA LEU A 359 -9.72 -11.50 -5.07
C LEU A 359 -10.44 -12.11 -3.88
N LEU A 360 -9.98 -11.90 -2.64
CA LEU A 360 -10.64 -12.43 -1.44
C LEU A 360 -12.02 -11.80 -1.21
N GLN A 361 -12.22 -10.57 -1.66
CA GLN A 361 -13.50 -9.86 -1.54
C GLN A 361 -14.50 -10.19 -2.64
N LEU A 362 -14.05 -10.63 -3.82
CA LEU A 362 -14.93 -11.05 -4.93
C LEU A 362 -15.66 -12.38 -4.61
N PRO A 363 -17.01 -12.41 -4.63
CA PRO A 363 -17.78 -13.64 -4.56
C PRO A 363 -17.35 -14.65 -5.63
N THR A 364 -17.24 -15.92 -5.25
CA THR A 364 -16.82 -17.00 -6.16
C THR A 364 -18.04 -17.78 -6.65
N GLY A 365 -18.29 -17.76 -7.95
CA GLY A 365 -19.33 -18.57 -8.60
C GLY A 365 -18.89 -20.02 -8.86
N PRO A 366 -19.77 -20.86 -9.43
CA PRO A 366 -19.40 -22.18 -9.92
C PRO A 366 -18.32 -22.11 -11.00
N GLN A 367 -17.58 -23.20 -11.15
CA GLN A 367 -16.60 -23.37 -12.22
C GLN A 367 -17.30 -23.47 -13.59
N ARG A 368 -16.72 -22.84 -14.63
CA ARG A 368 -17.22 -22.83 -16.02
C ARG A 368 -16.18 -23.34 -17.02
N SER A 369 -16.61 -23.67 -18.23
CA SER A 369 -15.72 -23.81 -19.41
C SER A 369 -15.35 -22.43 -19.99
N SER A 370 -14.35 -22.40 -20.88
CA SER A 370 -13.98 -21.20 -21.63
C SER A 370 -15.06 -20.74 -22.61
N GLU A 371 -15.78 -21.67 -23.25
CA GLU A 371 -16.87 -21.36 -24.17
C GLU A 371 -18.10 -20.82 -23.43
N GLU A 372 -18.44 -21.43 -22.29
CA GLU A 372 -19.55 -21.00 -21.42
C GLU A 372 -19.35 -19.59 -20.87
N ALA A 373 -18.10 -19.19 -20.59
CA ALA A 373 -17.78 -17.87 -20.07
C ALA A 373 -17.97 -16.74 -21.10
N ILE A 374 -17.70 -17.00 -22.39
CA ILE A 374 -17.72 -15.99 -23.45
C ILE A 374 -19.13 -15.81 -24.05
N SER A 375 -20.04 -16.76 -23.86
CA SER A 375 -21.39 -16.74 -24.45
C SER A 375 -22.28 -15.65 -23.83
N PRO A 376 -22.61 -14.55 -24.54
CA PRO A 376 -23.32 -13.42 -23.93
C PRO A 376 -24.78 -13.77 -23.62
N THR A 377 -25.26 -13.36 -22.44
CA THR A 377 -26.67 -13.50 -22.06
C THR A 377 -27.59 -12.51 -22.79
N SER A 378 -27.03 -11.40 -23.28
CA SER A 378 -27.69 -10.44 -24.17
C SER A 378 -26.73 -9.96 -25.26
N ALA A 379 -27.24 -9.42 -26.37
CA ALA A 379 -26.42 -8.94 -27.49
C ALA A 379 -25.48 -7.75 -27.16
N TYR A 380 -25.66 -7.15 -25.97
CA TYR A 380 -24.98 -5.92 -25.56
C TYR A 380 -24.33 -6.00 -24.18
N GLU A 381 -24.51 -7.10 -23.43
CA GLU A 381 -23.99 -7.22 -22.07
C GLU A 381 -22.44 -7.24 -22.06
N GLY A 382 -21.84 -6.46 -21.17
CA GLY A 382 -20.39 -6.26 -21.13
C GLY A 382 -19.78 -5.50 -22.32
N ALA A 383 -20.57 -5.15 -23.34
CA ALA A 383 -20.07 -4.48 -24.54
C ALA A 383 -19.69 -3.03 -24.27
N ILE A 384 -18.70 -2.53 -25.02
CA ILE A 384 -18.13 -1.20 -24.85
C ILE A 384 -18.37 -0.36 -26.09
N PHE A 385 -18.86 0.87 -25.88
CA PHE A 385 -19.18 1.84 -26.93
C PHE A 385 -18.70 3.25 -26.57
N ARG A 386 -18.63 4.12 -27.59
CA ARG A 386 -18.43 5.56 -27.40
C ARG A 386 -19.78 6.28 -27.43
N GLY A 387 -20.08 7.06 -26.40
CA GLY A 387 -21.27 7.90 -26.34
C GLY A 387 -21.22 9.09 -27.29
N ALA A 388 -22.36 9.74 -27.49
CA ALA A 388 -22.46 10.97 -28.31
C ALA A 388 -21.73 12.18 -27.68
N ASP A 389 -21.49 12.13 -26.38
CA ASP A 389 -20.63 13.01 -25.57
C ASP A 389 -19.12 12.75 -25.79
N GLY A 390 -18.76 11.68 -26.52
CA GLY A 390 -17.38 11.27 -26.75
C GLY A 390 -16.79 10.40 -25.63
N CYS A 391 -17.49 10.25 -24.50
CA CYS A 391 -17.08 9.39 -23.39
C CYS A 391 -17.18 7.90 -23.75
N MET A 392 -16.44 7.06 -23.03
CA MET A 392 -16.44 5.61 -23.22
C MET A 392 -17.31 4.94 -22.17
N TYR A 393 -18.14 3.98 -22.56
CA TYR A 393 -19.08 3.31 -21.66
C TYR A 393 -19.03 1.79 -21.82
N GLN A 394 -19.12 1.06 -20.72
CA GLN A 394 -19.47 -0.36 -20.71
C GLN A 394 -20.95 -0.55 -20.32
N VAL A 395 -21.65 -1.50 -20.93
CA VAL A 395 -22.97 -1.95 -20.48
C VAL A 395 -22.82 -3.02 -19.40
N ASP A 396 -23.51 -2.84 -18.27
CA ASP A 396 -23.51 -3.77 -17.14
C ASP A 396 -24.86 -3.72 -16.41
N GLN A 397 -25.59 -4.84 -16.40
CA GLN A 397 -26.91 -5.02 -15.78
C GLN A 397 -27.94 -3.95 -16.17
N GLY A 398 -28.01 -3.62 -17.47
CA GLY A 398 -28.93 -2.60 -17.97
C GLY A 398 -28.57 -1.16 -17.59
N LYS A 399 -27.34 -0.91 -17.11
CA LYS A 399 -26.77 0.43 -16.91
C LYS A 399 -25.63 0.66 -17.89
N ARG A 400 -25.32 1.93 -18.17
CA ARG A 400 -24.05 2.34 -18.80
C ARG A 400 -23.09 2.87 -17.74
N ARG A 401 -21.86 2.36 -17.72
CA ARG A 401 -20.81 2.69 -16.75
C ARG A 401 -19.70 3.46 -17.45
N GLU A 402 -19.45 4.72 -17.05
CA GLU A 402 -18.40 5.57 -17.64
C GLU A 402 -17.02 4.95 -17.37
N ILE A 403 -16.23 4.69 -18.41
CA ILE A 403 -14.83 4.28 -18.29
C ILE A 403 -14.00 5.57 -18.23
N VAL A 404 -13.48 5.90 -17.05
CA VAL A 404 -13.04 7.28 -16.73
C VAL A 404 -11.84 7.77 -17.51
N SER A 405 -11.06 6.88 -18.14
CA SER A 405 -9.91 7.24 -18.97
C SER A 405 -9.60 6.20 -20.04
N SER A 406 -8.91 6.63 -21.10
CA SER A 406 -8.32 5.71 -22.10
C SER A 406 -7.33 4.75 -21.47
N TYR A 407 -6.64 5.17 -20.39
CA TYR A 407 -5.77 4.30 -19.63
C TYR A 407 -6.54 3.18 -18.92
N ALA A 408 -7.74 3.46 -18.37
CA ALA A 408 -8.57 2.42 -17.76
C ALA A 408 -8.88 1.30 -18.77
N ILE A 409 -9.26 1.65 -20.01
CA ILE A 409 -9.46 0.69 -21.13
C ILE A 409 -8.23 -0.20 -21.32
N LEU A 410 -7.04 0.40 -21.45
CA LEU A 410 -5.79 -0.34 -21.64
C LEU A 410 -5.40 -1.19 -20.44
N SER A 411 -5.56 -0.67 -19.22
CA SER A 411 -5.20 -1.35 -17.96
C SER A 411 -6.04 -2.60 -17.70
N TRP A 412 -7.29 -2.58 -18.17
CA TRP A 412 -8.24 -3.69 -18.05
C TRP A 412 -8.29 -4.59 -19.29
N GLY A 413 -7.50 -4.33 -20.34
CA GLY A 413 -7.50 -5.12 -21.57
C GLY A 413 -8.82 -5.05 -22.35
N LEU A 414 -9.57 -3.95 -22.19
CA LEU A 414 -10.93 -3.82 -22.71
C LEU A 414 -10.96 -3.64 -24.24
N VAL A 415 -11.81 -4.40 -24.92
CA VAL A 415 -12.00 -4.34 -26.37
C VAL A 415 -13.18 -3.42 -26.69
N VAL A 416 -12.91 -2.33 -27.41
CA VAL A 416 -13.94 -1.38 -27.88
C VAL A 416 -14.61 -1.92 -29.15
N GLY A 417 -15.95 -1.92 -29.18
CA GLY A 417 -16.74 -2.34 -30.34
C GLY A 417 -17.27 -1.15 -31.15
N GLU A 418 -17.24 -1.26 -32.47
CA GLU A 418 -17.87 -0.31 -33.40
C GLU A 418 -19.29 -0.76 -33.80
N ASN A 419 -20.22 -0.80 -32.84
CA ASN A 419 -21.63 -1.11 -33.11
C ASN A 419 -22.52 0.14 -32.97
N ARG A 420 -23.11 0.60 -34.07
CA ARG A 420 -23.96 1.81 -34.12
C ARG A 420 -25.30 1.65 -33.38
N ASP A 421 -25.86 0.45 -33.34
CA ASP A 421 -27.10 0.17 -32.63
C ASP A 421 -26.87 0.24 -31.12
N LEU A 422 -25.72 -0.27 -30.66
CA LEU A 422 -25.26 -0.15 -29.28
C LEU A 422 -25.02 1.31 -28.85
N ILE A 423 -24.50 2.17 -29.72
CA ILE A 423 -24.39 3.62 -29.42
C ILE A 423 -25.78 4.22 -29.15
N THR A 424 -26.78 3.82 -29.94
CA THR A 424 -28.14 4.38 -29.86
C THR A 424 -28.91 3.85 -28.65
N GLU A 425 -28.90 2.53 -28.42
CA GLU A 425 -29.61 1.92 -27.28
C GLU A 425 -28.84 2.10 -25.96
N GLY A 426 -27.52 1.91 -25.96
CA GLY A 426 -26.67 2.08 -24.79
C GLY A 426 -26.74 3.50 -24.20
N SER A 427 -26.84 4.54 -25.04
CA SER A 427 -26.99 5.93 -24.58
C SER A 427 -28.30 6.22 -23.85
N LYS A 428 -29.33 5.38 -24.00
CA LYS A 428 -30.61 5.49 -23.27
C LYS A 428 -30.56 4.86 -21.87
N LEU A 429 -29.53 4.05 -21.59
CA LEU A 429 -29.42 3.35 -20.30
C LEU A 429 -29.15 4.36 -19.16
N PRO A 430 -29.68 4.10 -17.96
CA PRO A 430 -29.30 4.85 -16.76
C PRO A 430 -27.80 4.70 -16.49
N ILE A 431 -27.22 5.72 -15.88
CA ILE A 431 -25.81 5.72 -15.51
C ILE A 431 -25.61 4.79 -14.30
N GLY A 432 -24.53 4.00 -14.32
CA GLY A 432 -24.06 3.19 -13.20
C GLY A 432 -22.71 3.68 -12.67
N VAL A 433 -22.24 3.04 -11.60
CA VAL A 433 -20.91 3.27 -11.00
C VAL A 433 -19.84 3.23 -12.11
N PRO A 434 -18.90 4.19 -12.18
CA PRO A 434 -17.90 4.22 -13.24
C PRO A 434 -16.95 3.02 -13.18
N ILE A 435 -16.12 2.89 -14.20
CA ILE A 435 -15.01 1.93 -14.26
C ILE A 435 -13.72 2.72 -14.09
N LEU A 436 -13.02 2.45 -12.97
CA LEU A 436 -11.77 3.11 -12.62
C LEU A 436 -10.55 2.30 -13.10
N PRO A 437 -9.41 2.94 -13.37
CA PRO A 437 -8.19 2.23 -13.76
C PRO A 437 -7.64 1.32 -12.65
N ALA A 438 -7.22 0.10 -13.00
CA ALA A 438 -6.61 -0.83 -12.06
C ALA A 438 -5.24 -0.32 -11.56
N PRO A 439 -4.90 -0.49 -10.26
CA PRO A 439 -3.53 -0.32 -9.78
C PRO A 439 -2.58 -1.31 -10.47
N ARG A 440 -1.38 -0.88 -10.90
CA ARG A 440 -0.36 -1.81 -11.40
C ARG A 440 0.29 -2.52 -10.21
N LEU A 441 0.29 -3.85 -10.24
CA LEU A 441 0.96 -4.70 -9.25
C LEU A 441 2.13 -5.43 -9.93
N LYS A 442 3.35 -4.94 -9.69
CA LYS A 442 4.63 -5.47 -10.19
C LYS A 442 5.21 -6.53 -9.24
N SER A 443 5.01 -6.39 -7.93
CA SER A 443 5.47 -7.35 -6.91
C SER A 443 4.68 -8.65 -7.01
N GLU A 444 5.33 -9.81 -7.15
CA GLU A 444 4.66 -11.10 -7.46
C GLU A 444 3.81 -11.67 -6.31
N ASP A 445 4.05 -11.22 -5.08
CA ASP A 445 3.38 -11.74 -3.87
C ASP A 445 2.05 -11.01 -3.49
N LEU A 446 1.70 -9.91 -4.17
CA LEU A 446 0.52 -9.05 -3.90
C LEU A 446 -0.83 -9.57 -4.44
#